data_AF-A0AA41SM01-F1
#
_entry.id   AF-A0AA41SM01-F1
#
_cell.length_a   1.000
_cell.length_b   1.000
_cell.length_c   1.000
_cell.angle_alpha   90.00
_cell.angle_beta   90.00
_cell.angle_gamma   90.00
#
_symmetry.space_group_name_H-M   'P 1'
#
loop_
_entity.id
_entity.type
_entity.pdbx_description
1 polymer ?
#
loop_
_entity_poly.entity_id
_entity_poly.type
_entity_poly.pdbx_seq_one_letter_code
_entity_poly.pdbx_strand_id
1 'polypeptide(L)'
;MDEEKLISAIGTLLGGILIATSASLIGTYVFRSSFPMVFLGFLLFATGYKTTWYGSKISSLKELKQIDIQRITGHAENNISKYLLLAVGIATASTGSIFFGQTITNFQLPKAIIGAFMVFIGYMVSHEAVNKVLV
;
A
#
# COMPACT_ATOMS: atom_id res chain seq x y z
N MET A 1 24.68 9.34 17.92
CA MET A 1 23.30 9.33 17.39
C MET A 1 22.51 8.41 18.31
N ASP A 2 21.45 8.90 18.94
CA ASP A 2 20.64 8.12 19.88
C ASP A 2 20.02 6.91 19.17
N GLU A 3 20.01 5.75 19.81
CA GLU A 3 19.53 4.47 19.26
C GLU A 3 18.10 4.59 18.71
N GLU A 4 17.25 5.39 19.36
CA GLU A 4 15.88 5.70 18.95
C GLU A 4 15.82 6.44 17.61
N LYS A 5 16.71 7.41 17.39
CA LYS A 5 16.83 8.15 16.12
C LYS A 5 17.31 7.23 15.00
N LEU A 6 18.19 6.27 15.32
CA LEU A 6 18.66 5.28 14.35
C LEU A 6 17.53 4.35 13.91
N ILE A 7 16.75 3.81 14.84
CA ILE A 7 15.61 2.92 14.55
C ILE A 7 14.56 3.65 13.70
N SER A 8 14.25 4.88 14.09
CA SER A 8 13.30 5.71 13.35
C SER A 8 13.77 5.96 11.92
N ALA A 9 15.04 6.36 11.76
CA ALA A 9 15.64 6.59 10.45
C ALA A 9 15.65 5.33 9.57
N ILE A 10 15.95 4.16 10.14
CA ILE A 10 15.92 2.88 9.41
C ILE A 10 14.50 2.56 8.94
N GLY A 11 13.49 2.68 9.82
CA GLY A 11 12.10 2.41 9.46
C GLY A 11 11.60 3.33 8.35
N THR A 12 11.88 4.63 8.44
CA THR A 12 11.56 5.61 7.39
C THR A 12 12.30 5.31 6.09
N LEU A 13 13.58 4.95 6.14
CA LEU A 13 14.37 4.63 4.95
C LEU A 13 13.83 3.38 4.23
N LEU A 14 13.57 2.29 4.97
CA LEU A 14 13.02 1.06 4.40
C LEU A 14 11.63 1.28 3.82
N GLY A 15 10.78 2.03 4.51
CA GLY A 15 9.46 2.41 4.02
C GLY A 15 9.55 3.25 2.73
N GLY A 16 10.47 4.21 2.68
CA GLY A 16 10.74 5.02 1.49
C GLY A 16 11.22 4.19 0.29
N ILE A 17 12.12 3.23 0.50
CA ILE A 17 12.59 2.32 -0.55
C ILE A 17 11.43 1.49 -1.11
N LEU A 18 10.57 0.96 -0.25
CA LEU A 18 9.37 0.22 -0.66
C LEU A 18 8.42 1.09 -1.48
N ILE A 19 8.17 2.32 -1.04
CA ILE A 19 7.33 3.28 -1.76
C ILE A 19 7.92 3.60 -3.14
N ALA A 20 9.22 3.89 -3.24
CA ALA A 20 9.86 4.19 -4.52
C ALA A 20 9.82 3.00 -5.50
N THR A 21 10.10 1.79 -5.00
CA THR A 21 10.04 0.55 -5.78
C THR A 21 8.61 0.28 -6.26
N SER A 22 7.63 0.47 -5.39
CA SER A 22 6.22 0.30 -5.72
C SER A 22 5.72 1.26 -6.80
N ALA A 23 6.09 2.54 -6.70
CA ALA A 23 5.73 3.56 -7.70
C ALA A 23 6.32 3.21 -9.07
N SER A 24 7.56 2.72 -9.10
CA SER A 24 8.22 2.24 -10.31
C SER A 24 7.49 1.04 -10.92
N LEU A 25 7.06 0.09 -10.08
CA LEU A 25 6.29 -1.08 -10.51
C LEU A 25 4.93 -0.67 -11.09
N ILE A 26 4.15 0.15 -10.37
CA ILE A 26 2.85 0.64 -10.84
C ILE A 26 3.01 1.38 -12.17
N GLY A 27 3.93 2.36 -12.23
CA GLY A 27 4.15 3.17 -13.42
C GLY A 27 4.56 2.35 -14.63
N THR A 28 5.43 1.34 -14.46
CA THR A 28 5.89 0.50 -15.58
C THR A 28 4.80 -0.45 -16.09
N TYR A 29 4.05 -1.08 -15.19
CA TYR A 29 3.13 -2.16 -15.53
C TYR A 29 1.72 -1.70 -15.87
N VAL A 30 1.34 -0.47 -15.50
CA VAL A 30 0.09 0.17 -15.94
C VAL A 30 -0.02 0.21 -17.46
N PHE A 31 1.04 0.60 -18.16
CA PHE A 31 1.04 0.67 -19.63
C PHE A 31 1.06 -0.70 -20.31
N ARG A 32 1.49 -1.73 -19.59
CA ARG A 32 1.49 -3.13 -20.06
C ARG A 32 0.19 -3.87 -19.72
N SER A 33 -0.78 -3.18 -19.11
CA SER A 33 -2.04 -3.77 -18.63
C SER A 33 -1.84 -5.00 -17.73
N SER A 34 -0.73 -5.07 -16.99
CA SER A 34 -0.41 -6.23 -16.14
C SER A 34 -1.01 -6.03 -14.75
N PHE A 35 -2.25 -6.46 -14.58
CA PHE A 35 -2.96 -6.33 -13.30
C PHE A 35 -2.19 -6.89 -12.10
N PRO A 36 -1.61 -8.11 -12.13
CA PRO A 36 -0.92 -8.67 -10.96
C PRO A 36 0.26 -7.81 -10.49
N MET A 37 0.99 -7.20 -11.43
CA MET A 37 2.15 -6.36 -11.11
C MET A 37 1.74 -4.98 -10.59
N VAL A 38 0.67 -4.39 -11.13
CA VAL A 38 0.11 -3.14 -10.61
C VAL A 38 -0.45 -3.36 -9.20
N PHE A 39 -1.18 -4.46 -8.99
CA PHE A 39 -1.70 -4.87 -7.69
C PHE A 39 -0.60 -5.06 -6.66
N LEU A 40 0.45 -5.84 -7.01
CA LEU A 40 1.61 -6.04 -6.15
C LEU A 40 2.29 -4.70 -5.82
N GLY A 41 2.37 -3.79 -6.80
CA GLY A 41 2.89 -2.44 -6.60
C GLY A 41 2.10 -1.71 -5.51
N PHE A 42 0.78 -1.61 -5.63
CA PHE A 42 -0.05 -0.97 -4.59
C PHE A 42 0.02 -1.68 -3.22
N LEU A 43 0.18 -3.01 -3.18
CA LEU A 43 0.38 -3.75 -1.94
C LEU A 43 1.72 -3.39 -1.25
N LEU A 44 2.81 -3.30 -2.03
CA LEU A 44 4.11 -2.85 -1.54
C LEU A 44 4.07 -1.38 -1.12
N PHE A 45 3.32 -0.53 -1.82
CA PHE A 45 3.09 0.85 -1.44
C PHE A 45 2.42 0.94 -0.06
N ALA A 46 1.33 0.19 0.14
CA ALA A 46 0.61 0.14 1.42
C ALA A 46 1.52 -0.33 2.57
N THR A 47 2.35 -1.35 2.30
CA THR A 47 3.35 -1.85 3.25
C THR A 47 4.39 -0.78 3.57
N GLY A 48 4.98 -0.14 2.55
CA GLY A 48 5.99 0.90 2.72
C GLY A 48 5.47 2.13 3.46
N TYR A 49 4.23 2.55 3.19
CA TYR A 49 3.55 3.60 3.94
C TYR A 49 3.47 3.27 5.43
N LYS A 50 3.04 2.05 5.78
CA LYS A 50 2.96 1.63 7.18
C LYS A 50 4.31 1.45 7.84
N THR A 51 5.30 0.90 7.14
CA THR A 51 6.68 0.82 7.64
C THR A 51 7.24 2.20 7.95
N THR A 52 6.98 3.19 7.09
CA THR A 52 7.37 4.59 7.32
C THR A 52 6.66 5.17 8.56
N TRP A 53 5.36 4.91 8.70
CA TRP A 53 4.55 5.37 9.84
C TRP A 53 4.96 4.73 11.17
N TYR A 54 5.32 3.45 11.17
CA TYR A 54 5.87 2.79 12.36
C TYR A 54 7.27 3.32 12.67
N GLY A 55 8.13 3.50 11.66
CA GLY A 55 9.43 4.13 11.83
C GLY A 55 9.35 5.51 12.48
N SER A 56 8.34 6.32 12.17
CA SER A 56 8.17 7.63 12.80
C SER A 56 7.56 7.59 14.22
N LYS A 57 6.99 6.45 14.65
CA LYS A 57 6.32 6.31 15.95
C LYS A 57 7.06 5.45 16.97
N ILE A 58 7.86 4.48 16.53
CA ILE A 58 8.57 3.57 17.43
C ILE A 58 9.65 4.35 18.18
N SER A 59 9.48 4.43 19.49
CA SER A 59 10.40 5.13 20.39
C SER A 59 11.36 4.16 21.12
N SER A 60 11.11 2.84 21.13
CA SER A 60 12.11 1.88 21.67
C SER A 60 12.02 0.45 21.09
N LEU A 61 13.16 -0.26 21.10
CA LEU A 61 13.30 -1.67 20.70
C LEU A 61 12.47 -2.66 21.53
N LYS A 62 12.03 -2.28 22.74
CA LYS A 62 11.21 -3.15 23.59
C LYS A 62 9.81 -3.38 23.00
N GLU A 63 9.29 -2.42 22.24
CA GLU A 63 7.99 -2.54 21.55
C GLU A 63 8.05 -3.54 20.38
N LEU A 64 9.19 -3.58 19.67
CA LEU A 64 9.43 -4.54 18.58
C LEU A 64 9.55 -5.99 19.08
N LYS A 65 10.07 -6.21 20.29
CA LYS A 65 10.22 -7.55 20.90
C LYS A 65 8.92 -8.17 21.39
N GLN A 66 7.83 -7.41 21.51
CA GLN A 66 6.52 -7.90 21.96
C GLN A 66 5.58 -8.33 20.82
N ILE A 67 6.07 -8.36 19.58
CA ILE A 67 5.32 -8.89 18.44
C ILE A 67 5.43 -10.42 18.48
N ASP A 68 4.55 -11.04 19.26
CA ASP A 68 4.39 -12.50 19.35
C ASP A 68 3.63 -13.03 18.12
N ILE A 69 4.07 -14.17 17.58
CA ILE A 69 3.47 -14.82 16.41
C ILE A 69 2.00 -15.16 16.68
N GLN A 70 1.63 -15.57 17.90
CA GLN A 70 0.22 -15.81 18.27
C GLN A 70 -0.64 -14.55 18.19
N ARG A 71 -0.04 -13.38 18.46
CA ARG A 71 -0.71 -12.08 18.35
C ARG A 71 -0.93 -11.68 16.89
N ILE A 72 -0.01 -12.06 15.99
CA ILE A 72 -0.16 -11.87 14.54
C ILE A 72 -1.31 -12.75 14.01
N THR A 73 -1.37 -14.03 14.40
CA THR A 73 -2.40 -14.97 13.91
C THR A 73 -3.80 -14.62 14.41
N GLY A 74 -3.94 -14.29 15.71
CA GLY A 74 -5.23 -13.86 16.28
C GLY A 74 -5.71 -12.50 15.77
N HIS A 75 -4.77 -11.61 15.41
CA HIS A 75 -5.09 -10.34 14.74
C HIS A 75 -5.52 -10.55 13.28
N ALA A 76 -5.00 -11.58 12.59
CA ALA A 76 -5.41 -11.91 11.23
C ALA A 76 -6.86 -12.41 11.17
N GLU A 77 -7.26 -13.31 12.07
CA GLU A 77 -8.64 -13.84 12.12
C GLU A 77 -9.68 -12.75 12.42
N ASN A 78 -9.41 -11.87 13.40
CA ASN A 78 -10.35 -10.81 13.78
C ASN A 78 -10.44 -9.65 12.78
N ASN A 79 -9.54 -9.58 11.80
CA ASN A 79 -9.47 -8.47 10.84
C ASN A 79 -9.62 -8.92 9.38
N ILE A 80 -10.07 -10.15 9.12
CA ILE A 80 -10.18 -10.68 7.75
C ILE A 80 -11.04 -9.81 6.83
N SER A 81 -12.14 -9.25 7.34
CA SER A 81 -13.00 -8.31 6.60
C SER A 81 -12.25 -7.06 6.18
N LYS A 82 -11.30 -6.60 6.99
CA LYS A 82 -10.48 -5.43 6.72
C LYS A 82 -9.35 -5.73 5.73
N TYR A 83 -8.75 -6.93 5.79
CA TYR A 83 -7.81 -7.39 4.76
C TYR A 83 -8.50 -7.57 3.40
N LEU A 84 -9.75 -8.05 3.39
CA LEU A 84 -10.57 -8.11 2.19
C LEU A 84 -10.87 -6.71 1.65
N LEU A 85 -11.27 -5.76 2.50
CA LEU A 85 -11.46 -4.37 2.10
C LEU A 85 -10.19 -3.75 1.52
N LEU A 86 -9.03 -4.03 2.13
CA LEU A 86 -7.73 -3.61 1.60
C LEU A 86 -7.48 -4.19 0.21
N ALA A 87 -7.65 -5.50 0.05
CA ALA A 87 -7.45 -6.18 -1.24
C ALA A 87 -8.42 -5.65 -2.31
N VAL A 88 -9.68 -5.42 -1.97
CA VAL A 88 -10.68 -4.84 -2.87
C VAL A 88 -10.27 -3.42 -3.26
N GLY A 89 -9.91 -2.55 -2.31
CA GLY A 89 -9.46 -1.19 -2.60
C GLY A 89 -8.24 -1.17 -3.52
N ILE A 90 -7.24 -2.01 -3.25
CA ILE A 90 -6.04 -2.17 -4.08
C ILE A 90 -6.41 -2.68 -5.48
N ALA A 91 -7.30 -3.67 -5.59
CA ALA A 91 -7.74 -4.19 -6.87
C ALA A 91 -8.48 -3.13 -7.69
N THR A 92 -9.38 -2.36 -7.07
CA THR A 92 -10.09 -1.25 -7.73
C THR A 92 -9.11 -0.19 -8.21
N ALA A 93 -8.14 0.22 -7.37
CA ALA A 93 -7.12 1.19 -7.75
C ALA A 93 -6.23 0.69 -8.89
N SER A 94 -5.89 -0.60 -8.89
CA SER A 94 -5.08 -1.23 -9.93
C SER A 94 -5.79 -1.23 -11.27
N THR A 95 -7.05 -1.66 -11.31
CA THR A 95 -7.86 -1.64 -12.52
C THR A 95 -8.06 -0.21 -13.03
N GLY A 96 -8.35 0.73 -12.14
CA GLY A 96 -8.50 2.14 -12.49
C GLY A 96 -7.22 2.72 -13.10
N SER A 97 -6.06 2.39 -12.53
CA SER A 97 -4.75 2.84 -13.02
C SER A 97 -4.45 2.29 -14.40
N ILE A 98 -4.79 1.03 -14.66
CA ILE A 98 -4.64 0.41 -15.99
C ILE A 98 -5.55 1.10 -17.02
N PHE A 99 -6.82 1.32 -16.69
CA PHE A 99 -7.76 2.03 -17.58
C PHE A 99 -7.28 3.44 -17.88
N PHE A 100 -6.80 4.16 -16.86
CA PHE A 100 -6.24 5.48 -17.03
C PHE A 100 -4.97 5.45 -17.90
N GLY A 101 -4.05 4.52 -17.65
CA GLY A 101 -2.83 4.36 -18.45
C GLY A 101 -3.10 4.03 -19.92
N GLN A 102 -4.12 3.23 -20.20
CA GLN A 102 -4.57 2.96 -21.58
C GLN A 102 -5.04 4.22 -22.30
N THR A 103 -5.58 5.20 -21.57
CA THR A 103 -6.02 6.47 -22.18
C THR A 103 -4.87 7.38 -22.61
N ILE A 104 -3.67 7.17 -22.05
CA ILE A 104 -2.46 7.91 -22.45
C ILE A 104 -1.99 7.46 -23.83
N THR A 105 -2.13 6.17 -24.17
CA THR A 105 -1.73 5.63 -25.46
C THR A 105 -2.85 5.68 -26.50
N ASN A 106 -4.12 5.59 -26.07
CA ASN A 106 -5.29 5.71 -26.93
C ASN A 106 -6.42 6.43 -26.20
N PHE A 107 -6.58 7.73 -26.46
CA PHE A 107 -7.47 8.58 -25.69
C PHE A 107 -8.94 8.18 -25.82
N GLN A 108 -9.53 7.80 -24.67
CA GLN A 108 -10.95 7.46 -24.54
C GLN A 108 -11.49 8.12 -23.28
N LEU A 109 -12.13 9.29 -23.43
CA LEU A 109 -12.62 10.10 -22.31
C LEU A 109 -13.47 9.31 -21.28
N PRO A 110 -14.40 8.42 -21.68
CA PRO A 110 -15.15 7.61 -20.72
C PRO A 110 -14.25 6.70 -19.88
N LYS A 111 -13.24 6.07 -20.49
CA LYS A 111 -12.28 5.24 -19.75
C LYS A 111 -11.38 6.05 -18.83
N ALA A 112 -11.02 7.27 -19.20
CA ALA A 112 -10.22 8.15 -18.36
C ALA A 112 -11.00 8.54 -17.08
N ILE A 113 -12.28 8.89 -17.24
CA ILE A 113 -13.16 9.23 -16.11
C ILE A 113 -13.37 8.02 -15.19
N ILE A 114 -13.72 6.86 -15.76
CA ILE A 114 -13.91 5.63 -14.98
C ILE A 114 -12.61 5.24 -14.28
N GLY A 115 -11.47 5.30 -15.00
CA GLY A 115 -10.16 5.00 -14.45
C GLY A 115 -9.81 5.89 -13.26
N ALA A 116 -9.95 7.20 -13.41
CA ALA A 116 -9.71 8.17 -12.33
C ALA A 116 -10.62 7.93 -11.12
N PHE A 117 -11.91 7.67 -11.37
CA PHE A 117 -12.88 7.38 -10.31
C PHE A 117 -12.55 6.10 -9.54
N MET A 118 -12.17 5.04 -10.26
CA MET A 118 -11.74 3.78 -9.66
C MET A 118 -10.44 3.93 -8.86
N VAL A 119 -9.46 4.71 -9.34
CA VAL A 119 -8.25 5.03 -8.58
C VAL A 119 -8.61 5.75 -7.29
N PHE A 120 -9.47 6.77 -7.37
CA PHE A 120 -9.89 7.54 -6.20
C PHE A 120 -10.63 6.68 -5.16
N ILE A 121 -11.65 5.92 -5.58
CA ILE A 121 -12.39 5.03 -4.65
C ILE A 121 -11.47 3.95 -4.09
N GLY A 122 -10.69 3.30 -4.95
CA GLY A 122 -9.75 2.27 -4.53
C GLY A 122 -8.74 2.78 -3.50
N TYR A 123 -8.22 3.99 -3.70
CA TYR A 123 -7.39 4.68 -2.71
C TYR A 123 -8.14 4.92 -1.41
N MET A 124 -9.35 5.51 -1.44
CA MET A 124 -10.11 5.80 -0.22
C MET A 124 -10.40 4.53 0.60
N VAL A 125 -10.85 3.45 -0.06
CA VAL A 125 -11.14 2.16 0.58
C VAL A 125 -9.86 1.53 1.14
N SER A 126 -8.80 1.47 0.35
CA SER A 126 -7.53 0.88 0.79
C SER A 126 -6.88 1.69 1.90
N HIS A 127 -6.90 3.02 1.84
CA HIS A 127 -6.33 3.89 2.86
C HIS A 127 -7.04 3.71 4.22
N GLU A 128 -8.37 3.69 4.20
CA GLU A 128 -9.18 3.43 5.40
C GLU A 128 -8.92 2.03 5.96
N ALA A 129 -8.84 1.02 5.09
CA ALA A 129 -8.52 -0.35 5.49
C ALA A 129 -7.11 -0.47 6.08
N VAL A 130 -6.07 0.07 5.43
CA VAL A 130 -4.68 0.08 5.93
C VAL A 130 -4.61 0.70 7.33
N ASN A 131 -5.31 1.82 7.53
CA ASN A 131 -5.31 2.50 8.82
C ASN A 131 -6.08 1.72 9.91
N LYS A 132 -7.02 0.84 9.55
CA LYS A 132 -7.81 0.02 10.49
C LYS A 132 -7.27 -1.40 10.72
N VAL A 133 -6.51 -1.96 9.78
CA VAL A 133 -5.92 -3.31 9.85
C VAL A 133 -4.61 -3.29 10.63
N LEU A 134 -3.80 -2.25 10.47
CA LEU A 134 -2.43 -2.20 10.98
C LEU A 134 -2.33 -1.19 12.13
N VAL A 135 -3.24 -1.30 13.10
CA VAL A 135 -3.23 -0.62 14.42
C VAL A 135 -3.27 -1.68 15.49
#